data_AF-A0AAE1BR80-F1
#
_entry.id   AF-A0AAE1BR80-F1
#
_cell.length_a   1.000
_cell.length_b   1.000
_cell.length_c   1.000
_cell.angle_alpha   90.00
_cell.angle_beta   90.00
_cell.angle_gamma   90.00
#
_symmetry.space_group_name_H-M   'P 1'
#
loop_
_entity.id
_entity.type
_entity.pdbx_description
1 polymer ?
#
loop_
_entity_poly.entity_id
_entity_poly.type
_entity_poly.pdbx_seq_one_letter_code
_entity_poly.pdbx_strand_id
1 'polypeptide(L)'
;MQADLSGNEIAVGNSSWPRLTTPLPSPSTNATTTTPAVTPTPTKKERKKKRRRDKDKKRQQHKRRKHKRTRLRNRRRKERRRRRMRQNRQRRRKKIAASRGNVTITTTTTTTMAPGS
;
A
#
# COMPACT_ATOMS: atom_id res chain seq x y z
N MET A 1 3.63 -32.04 75.45
CA MET A 1 2.58 -30.99 75.41
C MET A 1 2.70 -30.25 74.09
N GLN A 2 1.54 -29.95 73.49
CA GLN A 2 1.27 -29.04 72.35
C GLN A 2 2.00 -29.27 71.01
N ALA A 3 1.21 -29.68 70.03
CA ALA A 3 1.45 -29.42 68.61
C ALA A 3 1.18 -27.94 68.34
N ASP A 4 1.99 -27.35 67.46
CA ASP A 4 1.60 -26.12 66.77
C ASP A 4 1.68 -26.37 65.26
N LEU A 5 0.49 -26.37 64.64
CA LEU A 5 0.27 -26.46 63.21
C LEU A 5 -0.04 -25.06 62.71
N SER A 6 0.96 -24.36 62.19
CA SER A 6 0.74 -23.32 61.17
C SER A 6 1.91 -23.46 60.19
N GLY A 7 1.70 -24.13 59.06
CA GLY A 7 1.17 -23.51 57.85
C GLY A 7 2.29 -22.70 57.19
N ASN A 8 2.65 -22.83 55.94
CA ASN A 8 2.14 -23.57 54.80
C ASN A 8 3.22 -23.41 53.71
N GLU A 9 3.27 -24.36 52.78
CA GLU A 9 3.80 -24.19 51.42
C GLU A 9 5.32 -24.06 51.16
N ILE A 10 5.82 -25.20 50.69
CA ILE A 10 6.90 -25.46 49.71
C ILE A 10 7.29 -24.23 48.87
N ALA A 11 8.53 -23.75 49.01
CA ALA A 11 9.20 -22.98 47.97
C ALA A 11 10.35 -23.79 47.37
N VAL A 12 9.92 -24.63 46.42
CA VAL A 12 10.60 -25.10 45.22
C VAL A 12 11.97 -24.46 44.99
N GLY A 13 13.00 -25.32 45.03
CA GLY A 13 13.94 -25.40 43.92
C GLY A 13 14.96 -24.27 43.81
N ASN A 14 16.17 -24.60 44.26
CA ASN A 14 17.41 -24.24 43.57
C ASN A 14 17.20 -24.16 42.05
N SER A 15 17.55 -23.04 41.42
CA SER A 15 18.71 -23.05 40.50
C SER A 15 18.94 -21.71 39.78
N SER A 16 20.22 -21.37 39.78
CA SER A 16 20.96 -20.65 38.75
C SER A 16 20.63 -19.17 38.51
N TRP A 17 20.98 -18.34 39.50
CA TRP A 17 21.56 -17.03 39.18
C TRP A 17 22.97 -16.98 39.77
N PRO A 18 23.98 -16.51 39.02
CA PRO A 18 25.36 -16.55 39.47
C PRO A 18 25.51 -15.66 40.70
N ARG A 19 26.07 -16.25 41.77
CA ARG A 19 26.43 -15.54 42.99
C ARG A 19 27.63 -14.64 42.67
N LEU A 20 27.36 -13.37 42.40
CA LEU A 20 28.40 -12.34 42.24
C LEU A 20 29.08 -12.11 43.60
N THR A 21 30.19 -12.79 43.83
CA THR A 21 31.18 -12.39 44.83
C THR A 21 32.04 -11.29 44.21
N THR A 22 31.96 -10.05 44.71
CA THR A 22 32.95 -8.97 44.51
C THR A 22 32.66 -7.81 45.48
N PRO A 23 33.68 -6.98 45.80
CA PRO A 23 33.97 -6.53 47.16
C PRO A 23 33.06 -5.41 47.63
N LEU A 24 32.80 -5.38 48.93
CA LEU A 24 32.09 -4.31 49.64
C LEU A 24 32.73 -2.95 49.32
N PRO A 25 32.06 -2.04 48.58
CA PRO A 25 32.51 -0.67 48.47
C PRO A 25 31.85 0.15 49.57
N SER A 26 32.69 0.89 50.29
CA SER A 26 32.32 1.86 51.31
C SER A 26 31.24 2.84 50.82
N PRO A 27 30.37 3.36 51.72
CA PRO A 27 29.21 4.15 51.31
C PRO A 27 29.63 5.53 50.79
N SER A 28 29.59 5.72 49.47
CA SER A 28 29.54 7.04 48.83
C SER A 28 28.07 7.37 48.54
N THR A 29 27.55 8.35 49.28
CA THR A 29 26.18 8.87 49.25
C THR A 29 25.89 9.74 48.03
N ASN A 30 26.11 9.25 46.81
CA ASN A 30 25.66 9.92 45.58
C ASN A 30 25.44 8.90 44.43
N ALA A 31 24.51 7.96 44.61
CA ALA A 31 23.98 7.19 43.49
C ALA A 31 22.81 7.97 42.88
N THR A 32 23.01 8.57 41.71
CA THR A 32 21.91 9.08 40.88
C THR A 32 21.06 7.88 40.43
N THR A 33 19.99 7.62 41.18
CA THR A 33 18.95 6.66 40.81
C THR A 33 18.32 7.11 39.48
N THR A 34 18.74 6.52 38.37
CA THR A 34 17.95 6.60 37.13
C THR A 34 16.75 5.71 37.34
N THR A 35 15.64 6.30 37.80
CA THR A 35 14.34 5.62 37.88
C THR A 35 14.01 5.06 36.50
N PRO A 36 13.63 3.77 36.37
CA PRO A 36 13.09 3.30 35.11
C PRO A 36 11.88 4.16 34.81
N ALA A 37 11.91 4.87 33.68
CA ALA A 37 10.77 5.67 33.25
C ALA A 37 9.57 4.74 33.11
N VAL A 38 8.68 4.75 34.09
CA VAL A 38 7.42 4.03 34.05
C VAL A 38 6.61 4.70 32.96
N THR A 39 6.65 4.16 31.73
CA THR A 39 5.77 4.62 30.66
C THR A 39 4.34 4.43 31.14
N PRO A 40 3.56 5.51 31.32
CA PRO A 40 2.21 5.38 31.83
C PRO A 40 1.40 4.55 30.82
N THR A 41 0.71 3.53 31.33
CA THR A 41 -0.21 2.77 30.48
C THR A 41 -1.31 3.70 29.99
N PRO A 42 -1.61 3.72 28.67
CA PRO A 42 -2.55 4.69 28.12
C PRO A 42 -3.94 4.45 28.69
N THR A 43 -4.57 5.52 29.15
CA THR A 43 -5.91 5.46 29.73
C THR A 43 -6.92 4.86 28.74
N LYS A 44 -8.03 4.30 29.26
CA LYS A 44 -9.12 3.78 28.41
C LYS A 44 -9.63 4.82 27.39
N LYS A 45 -9.69 6.10 27.79
CA LYS A 45 -10.07 7.24 26.92
C LYS A 45 -9.06 7.44 25.78
N GLU A 46 -7.77 7.34 26.09
CA GLU A 46 -6.68 7.49 25.11
C GLU A 46 -6.62 6.33 24.11
N ARG A 47 -6.78 5.09 24.58
CA ARG A 47 -6.96 3.92 23.70
C ARG A 47 -8.15 4.08 22.77
N LYS A 48 -9.30 4.57 23.26
CA LYS A 48 -10.51 4.80 22.43
C LYS A 48 -10.27 5.88 21.37
N LYS A 49 -9.58 6.97 21.73
CA LYS A 49 -9.20 8.04 20.79
C LYS A 49 -8.27 7.53 19.69
N LYS A 50 -7.25 6.75 20.04
CA LYS A 50 -6.34 6.11 19.09
C LYS A 50 -7.08 5.18 18.11
N ARG A 51 -7.95 4.30 18.63
CA ARG A 51 -8.78 3.40 17.80
C ARG A 51 -9.64 4.15 16.78
N ARG A 52 -10.26 5.27 17.17
CA ARG A 52 -11.04 6.12 16.24
C ARG A 52 -10.15 6.71 15.13
N ARG A 53 -9.01 7.30 15.50
CA ARG A 53 -8.03 7.86 14.54
C ARG A 53 -7.54 6.81 13.55
N ASP A 54 -7.24 5.60 14.01
CA ASP A 54 -6.77 4.52 13.14
C ASP A 54 -7.85 4.03 12.17
N LYS A 55 -9.12 3.97 12.64
CA LYS A 55 -10.27 3.67 11.79
C LYS A 55 -10.44 4.73 10.69
N ASP A 56 -10.30 6.00 11.04
CA ASP A 56 -10.40 7.10 10.06
C ASP A 56 -9.25 7.07 9.06
N LYS A 57 -8.01 6.82 9.51
CA LYS A 57 -6.86 6.63 8.62
C LYS A 57 -7.09 5.49 7.62
N LYS A 58 -7.58 4.33 8.09
CA LYS A 58 -7.92 3.19 7.22
C LYS A 58 -9.03 3.55 6.22
N ARG A 59 -10.07 4.26 6.67
CA ARG A 59 -11.17 4.73 5.81
C ARG A 59 -10.67 5.68 4.72
N GLN A 60 -9.82 6.65 5.08
CA GLN A 60 -9.24 7.59 4.14
C GLN A 60 -8.31 6.90 3.14
N GLN A 61 -7.49 5.98 3.60
CA GLN A 61 -6.64 5.17 2.73
C GLN A 61 -7.46 4.36 1.73
N HIS A 62 -8.55 3.72 2.18
CA HIS A 62 -9.45 2.99 1.31
C HIS A 62 -10.09 3.90 0.25
N LYS A 63 -10.59 5.08 0.64
CA LYS A 63 -11.15 6.08 -0.29
C LYS A 63 -10.11 6.52 -1.34
N ARG A 64 -8.87 6.82 -0.92
CA ARG A 64 -7.76 7.17 -1.81
C ARG A 64 -7.44 6.05 -2.81
N ARG A 65 -7.36 4.80 -2.33
CA ARG A 65 -7.13 3.62 -3.18
C ARG A 65 -8.26 3.42 -4.19
N LYS A 66 -9.52 3.54 -3.76
CA LYS A 66 -10.70 3.46 -4.63
C LYS A 66 -10.63 4.52 -5.72
N HIS A 67 -10.39 5.77 -5.36
CA HIS A 67 -10.27 6.88 -6.33
C HIS A 67 -9.14 6.67 -7.33
N LYS A 68 -7.96 6.22 -6.87
CA LYS A 68 -6.82 5.89 -7.74
C LYS A 68 -7.19 4.79 -8.74
N ARG A 69 -7.89 3.74 -8.30
CA ARG A 69 -8.36 2.65 -9.16
C ARG A 69 -9.35 3.16 -10.22
N THR A 70 -10.29 4.01 -9.84
CA THR A 70 -11.28 4.57 -10.77
C THR A 70 -10.62 5.49 -11.79
N ARG A 71 -9.70 6.37 -11.36
CA ARG A 71 -8.92 7.24 -12.25
C ARG A 71 -8.14 6.43 -13.29
N LEU A 72 -7.46 5.36 -12.86
CA LEU A 72 -6.71 4.50 -13.77
C LEU A 72 -7.61 3.80 -14.78
N ARG A 73 -8.76 3.26 -14.34
CA ARG A 73 -9.76 2.64 -15.22
C ARG A 73 -10.25 3.62 -16.29
N ASN A 74 -10.55 4.86 -15.88
CA ASN A 74 -11.01 5.90 -16.80
C ASN A 74 -9.92 6.33 -17.78
N ARG A 75 -8.66 6.44 -17.33
CA ARG A 75 -7.51 6.70 -18.21
C ARG A 75 -7.37 5.62 -19.27
N ARG A 76 -7.39 4.34 -18.87
CA ARG A 76 -7.32 3.20 -19.81
C ARG A 76 -8.49 3.18 -20.81
N ARG A 77 -9.70 3.50 -20.36
CA ARG A 77 -10.88 3.60 -21.23
C ARG A 77 -10.71 4.72 -22.27
N LYS A 78 -10.29 5.92 -21.85
CA LYS A 78 -10.01 7.04 -22.75
C LYS A 78 -8.93 6.68 -23.77
N GLU A 79 -7.85 6.02 -23.33
CA GLU A 79 -6.76 5.61 -24.21
C GLU A 79 -7.21 4.58 -25.26
N ARG A 80 -7.97 3.56 -24.85
CA ARG A 80 -8.57 2.59 -25.79
C ARG A 80 -9.47 3.27 -26.81
N ARG A 81 -10.29 4.24 -26.38
CA ARG A 81 -11.15 5.02 -27.30
C ARG A 81 -10.31 5.81 -28.30
N ARG A 82 -9.26 6.51 -27.85
CA ARG A 82 -8.34 7.25 -28.71
C ARG A 82 -7.65 6.34 -29.72
N ARG A 83 -7.16 5.17 -29.30
CA ARG A 83 -6.54 4.17 -30.18
C ARG A 83 -7.51 3.68 -31.27
N ARG A 84 -8.75 3.35 -30.91
CA ARG A 84 -9.80 2.96 -31.87
C ARG A 84 -10.08 4.07 -32.88
N MET A 85 -10.19 5.32 -32.43
CA MET A 85 -10.40 6.46 -33.32
C MET A 85 -9.24 6.68 -34.28
N ARG A 86 -7.99 6.56 -33.81
CA ARG A 86 -6.79 6.65 -34.66
C ARG A 86 -6.77 5.55 -35.73
N GLN A 87 -7.05 4.30 -35.33
CA GLN A 87 -7.14 3.17 -36.25
C GLN A 87 -8.26 3.36 -37.28
N ASN A 88 -9.44 3.82 -36.86
CA ASN A 88 -10.54 4.07 -37.77
C ASN A 88 -10.21 5.20 -38.77
N ARG A 89 -9.57 6.28 -38.31
CA ARG A 89 -9.08 7.35 -39.18
C ARG A 89 -8.07 6.83 -40.21
N GLN A 90 -7.13 5.98 -39.80
CA GLN A 90 -6.18 5.34 -40.71
C GLN A 90 -6.88 4.42 -41.71
N ARG A 91 -7.84 3.59 -41.28
CA ARG A 91 -8.64 2.74 -42.18
C ARG A 91 -9.40 3.57 -43.21
N ARG A 92 -10.05 4.66 -42.80
CA ARG A 92 -10.73 5.59 -43.72
C ARG A 92 -9.75 6.21 -44.71
N ARG A 93 -8.59 6.69 -44.24
CA ARG A 93 -7.53 7.21 -45.12
C ARG A 93 -7.05 6.18 -46.14
N LYS A 94 -6.78 4.94 -45.71
CA LYS A 94 -6.39 3.84 -46.61
C LYS A 94 -7.48 3.52 -47.64
N LYS A 95 -8.75 3.48 -47.24
CA LYS A 95 -9.88 3.30 -48.17
C LYS A 95 -9.95 4.41 -49.22
N ILE A 96 -9.80 5.66 -48.80
CA ILE A 96 -9.79 6.82 -49.72
C ILE A 96 -8.59 6.76 -50.67
N ALA A 97 -7.42 6.35 -50.18
CA ALA A 97 -6.23 6.20 -51.02
C ALA A 97 -6.42 5.08 -52.07
N ALA A 98 -6.94 3.92 -51.66
CA ALA A 98 -7.25 2.82 -52.57
C ALA A 98 -8.29 3.21 -53.61
N SER A 99 -9.35 3.93 -53.22
CA SER A 99 -10.36 4.40 -54.18
C SER A 99 -9.80 5.44 -55.14
N ARG A 100 -8.89 6.32 -54.70
CA ARG A 100 -8.23 7.30 -55.57
C ARG A 100 -7.30 6.63 -56.58
N GLY A 101 -6.52 5.63 -56.17
CA GLY A 101 -5.70 4.83 -57.09
C GLY A 101 -6.54 4.12 -58.15
N ASN A 102 -7.68 3.55 -57.75
CA ASN A 102 -8.60 2.91 -58.69
C ASN A 102 -9.23 3.92 -59.67
N VAL A 103 -9.67 5.09 -59.19
CA VAL A 103 -10.24 6.12 -60.06
C VAL A 103 -9.22 6.57 -61.10
N THR A 104 -7.98 6.87 -60.71
CA THR A 104 -6.92 7.27 -61.67
C THR A 104 -6.68 6.19 -62.73
N ILE A 105 -6.61 4.91 -62.35
CA ILE A 105 -6.42 3.79 -63.29
C ILE A 105 -7.59 3.68 -64.27
N THR A 106 -8.84 3.74 -63.78
CA THR A 106 -10.01 3.66 -64.65
C THR A 106 -10.06 4.87 -65.61
N THR A 107 -9.79 6.10 -65.14
CA THR A 107 -9.79 7.28 -66.01
C THR A 107 -8.68 7.24 -67.07
N THR A 108 -7.46 6.81 -66.72
CA THR A 108 -6.38 6.66 -67.72
C THR A 108 -6.68 5.56 -68.75
N THR A 109 -7.36 4.49 -68.34
CA THR A 109 -7.73 3.40 -69.25
C THR A 109 -8.87 3.81 -70.18
N THR A 110 -9.80 4.65 -69.73
CA THR A 110 -10.93 5.12 -70.56
C THR A 110 -10.54 6.24 -71.54
N THR A 111 -9.45 6.97 -71.33
CA THR A 111 -9.03 8.08 -72.22
C THR A 111 -8.11 7.65 -73.39
N THR A 112 -7.66 6.39 -73.47
CA THR A 112 -6.77 5.94 -74.57
C THR A 112 -7.50 5.29 -75.75
N MET A 113 -8.82 5.13 -75.68
CA MET A 113 -9.64 4.65 -76.81
C MET A 113 -10.35 5.84 -77.48
N ALA A 114 -9.57 6.75 -78.08
CA ALA A 114 -10.13 7.58 -79.15
C ALA A 114 -10.40 6.65 -80.34
N PRO A 115 -11.64 6.54 -80.86
CA PRO A 115 -11.85 5.83 -82.12
C PRO A 115 -11.10 6.61 -83.20
N GLY A 116 -10.22 5.92 -83.92
CA GLY A 116 -9.54 6.45 -85.09
C GLY A 116 -10.56 7.06 -86.05
N SER A 117 -10.35 8.34 -86.33
CA SER A 117 -10.79 9.02 -87.55
C SER A 117 -9.97 8.52 -88.73
#